data_AF-A0A1B1ZKY6-F1
#
_entry.id   AF-A0A1B1ZKY6-F1
#
_cell.length_a   1.000
_cell.length_b   1.000
_cell.length_c   1.000
_cell.angle_alpha   90.00
_cell.angle_beta   90.00
_cell.angle_gamma   90.00
#
_symmetry.space_group_name_H-M   'P 1'
#
loop_
_entity.id
_entity.type
_entity.pdbx_description
1 polymer ?
#
loop_
_entity_poly.entity_id
_entity_poly.type
_entity_poly.pdbx_seq_one_letter_code
_entity_poly.pdbx_strand_id
1 'polypeptide(L)' 'MLELDDDVVWVDVSELVCPGCGGPVVDAPPSGWPARAGAVPEFSHPDGSVLCPDELGRVGEPVEISAASTAAGVPAGGLR' A
#
# COMPACT_ATOMS: atom_id res chain seq x y z
N MET A 1 -33.82 -1.10 12.95
CA MET A 1 -32.84 -2.19 12.85
C MET A 1 -32.02 -1.84 11.64
N LEU A 2 -30.84 -1.24 11.84
CA LEU A 2 -29.94 -0.97 10.72
C LEU A 2 -29.30 -2.31 10.39
N GLU A 3 -29.69 -2.90 9.27
CA GLU A 3 -28.95 -4.00 8.65
C GLU A 3 -27.64 -3.35 8.20
N LEU A 4 -26.62 -3.47 9.05
CA LEU A 4 -25.29 -2.96 8.73
C LEU A 4 -24.82 -3.76 7.52
N ASP A 5 -24.62 -3.10 6.39
CA ASP A 5 -24.02 -3.66 5.20
C ASP A 5 -22.66 -4.28 5.59
N ASP A 6 -22.66 -5.58 5.85
CA ASP A 6 -21.53 -6.40 6.32
C ASP A 6 -20.63 -6.79 5.14
N ASP A 7 -20.20 -5.80 4.37
CA ASP A 7 -19.26 -5.98 3.25
C ASP A 7 -18.10 -4.98 3.35
N VAL A 8 -17.77 -4.52 4.56
CA VAL A 8 -16.52 -3.78 4.80
C VAL A 8 -15.37 -4.78 4.69
N VAL A 9 -14.75 -4.83 3.52
CA VAL A 9 -13.52 -5.60 3.29
C VAL A 9 -12.36 -4.82 3.91
N TRP A 10 -11.83 -5.34 5.00
CA TRP A 10 -10.61 -4.83 5.62
C TRP A 10 -9.41 -5.43 4.88
N VAL A 11 -8.56 -4.56 4.35
CA VAL A 11 -7.31 -4.96 3.69
C VAL A 11 -6.18 -4.84 4.71
N ASP A 12 -5.36 -5.88 4.80
CA ASP A 12 -4.20 -5.86 5.69
C ASP A 12 -3.13 -4.91 5.12
N VAL A 13 -2.52 -4.06 5.94
CA VAL A 13 -1.49 -3.11 5.47
C VAL A 13 -0.30 -3.82 4.81
N SER A 14 -0.06 -5.08 5.20
CA SER A 14 0.95 -5.95 4.62
C SER A 14 0.66 -6.28 3.13
N GLU A 15 -0.59 -6.13 2.71
CA GLU A 15 -1.07 -6.31 1.34
C GLU A 15 -1.14 -4.99 0.56
N LEU A 16 -0.61 -3.91 1.12
CA LEU A 16 -0.54 -2.61 0.47
C LEU A 16 0.90 -2.27 0.08
N VAL A 17 1.07 -1.74 -1.13
CA VAL A 17 2.37 -1.30 -1.65
C VAL A 17 2.31 0.11 -2.21
N CYS A 18 3.47 0.76 -2.22
CA CYS A 18 3.63 2.09 -2.81
C CYS A 18 3.43 2.01 -4.33
N PRO A 19 2.57 2.86 -4.93
CA PRO A 19 2.30 2.81 -6.37
C PRO A 19 3.51 3.14 -7.24
N GLY A 20 4.44 3.98 -6.76
CA GLY A 20 5.62 4.37 -7.55
C GLY A 20 6.79 3.38 -7.53
N CYS A 21 7.13 2.81 -6.36
CA CYS A 21 8.30 1.92 -6.23
C CYS A 21 7.95 0.44 -5.95
N GLY A 22 6.68 0.13 -5.68
CA GLY A 22 6.24 -1.22 -5.27
C GLY A 22 6.72 -1.65 -3.88
N GLY A 23 7.36 -0.75 -3.11
CA GLY A 23 7.84 -1.03 -1.76
C GLY A 23 6.70 -1.11 -0.74
N PRO A 24 6.96 -1.72 0.44
CA PRO A 24 5.96 -1.81 1.50
C PRO A 24 5.57 -0.42 2.03
N VAL A 25 4.35 -0.35 2.57
CA VAL A 25 3.81 0.83 3.24
C VAL A 25 3.54 0.53 4.71
N VAL A 26 3.36 1.58 5.52
CA VAL A 26 2.91 1.49 6.90
C VAL A 26 1.67 2.37 7.10
N ASP A 27 0.78 1.94 8.00
CA ASP A 27 -0.39 2.69 8.46
C ASP A 27 0.03 3.75 9.47
N ALA A 28 0.82 4.71 9.00
CA ALA A 28 1.29 5.83 9.78
C ALA A 28 1.57 7.02 8.87
N PRO A 29 1.27 8.25 9.34
CA PRO A 29 1.55 9.43 8.56
C PRO A 29 3.06 9.65 8.36
N PRO A 30 3.45 10.26 7.23
CA PRO A 30 4.84 10.58 6.97
C PRO A 30 5.38 11.60 7.98
N SER A 31 6.65 11.42 8.35
CA SER A 31 7.34 12.31 9.28
C SER A 31 7.61 13.67 8.63
N GLY A 32 7.28 14.74 9.35
CA GLY A 32 7.56 16.11 8.91
C GLY A 32 6.64 16.64 7.81
N TRP A 33 5.42 16.10 7.68
CA TRP A 33 4.43 16.61 6.72
C TRP A 33 4.19 18.12 6.91
N PRO A 34 4.36 18.96 5.86
CA PRO A 34 4.20 20.40 6.00
C PRO A 34 2.74 20.76 6.25
N ALA A 35 2.46 21.59 7.26
CA ALA A 35 1.10 22.09 7.52
C ALA A 35 0.46 22.79 6.29
N ARG A 36 1.29 23.36 5.40
CA ARG A 36 0.86 24.00 4.14
C ARG A 36 0.57 23.02 2.99
N ALA A 37 0.95 21.74 3.14
CA ALA A 37 0.77 20.73 2.10
C ALA A 37 -0.64 20.11 2.10
N GLY A 38 -1.51 20.55 3.02
CA GLY A 38 -2.88 20.08 3.12
C GLY A 38 -3.00 18.84 4.00
N ALA A 39 -3.98 18.00 3.69
CA ALA A 39 -4.25 16.77 4.44
C ALA A 39 -3.01 15.87 4.50
N VAL A 40 -2.71 15.34 5.69
CA VAL A 40 -1.62 14.39 5.87
C VAL A 40 -2.05 13.02 5.32
N PRO A 41 -1.23 12.36 4.50
CA PRO A 41 -1.49 10.99 4.09
C PRO A 41 -1.54 10.07 5.30
N GLU A 42 -2.46 9.11 5.27
CA GLU A 42 -2.58 8.09 6.32
C GLU A 42 -1.44 7.06 6.24
N PHE A 43 -0.94 6.83 5.03
CA PHE A 43 0.13 5.88 4.75
C PHE A 43 1.45 6.54 4.39
N SER A 44 2.54 5.87 4.76
CA SER A 44 3.90 6.30 4.42
C SER A 44 4.81 5.09 4.19
N HIS A 45 6.04 5.36 3.77
CA HIS A 45 7.08 4.34 3.77
C HIS A 45 7.55 4.01 5.18
N PRO A 46 8.12 2.82 5.42
CA PRO A 46 8.69 2.43 6.72
C PRO A 46 9.77 3.39 7.26
N ASP A 47 10.44 4.12 6.36
CA ASP A 47 11.43 5.15 6.69
C ASP A 47 10.77 6.48 7.17
N GLY A 48 9.44 6.56 7.18
CA GLY A 48 8.67 7.77 7.50
C GLY A 48 8.56 8.76 6.33
N SER A 49 9.08 8.41 5.16
CA SER A 49 8.96 9.21 3.93
C SER A 49 7.58 9.05 3.30
N VAL A 50 7.12 10.08 2.57
CA VAL A 50 5.88 10.03 1.78
C VAL A 50 5.97 8.96 0.70
N LEU A 51 4.85 8.38 0.28
CA LEU A 51 4.84 7.45 -0.86
C LEU A 51 5.37 8.14 -2.12
N CYS A 52 5.98 7.36 -3.01
CA CYS A 52 6.51 7.88 -4.27
C CYS A 52 5.40 8.60 -5.06
N PRO A 53 5.59 9.88 -5.43
CA PRO A 53 4.61 10.62 -6.19
C PRO A 53 4.48 10.10 -7.62
N ASP A 54 3.34 10.35 -8.26
CA ASP A 54 3.10 10.09 -9.68
C ASP A 54 3.94 11.03 -10.58
N GLU A 55 3.82 10.86 -11.90
CA GLU A 55 4.51 11.69 -12.90
C GLU A 55 4.16 13.18 -12.79
N LEU A 56 3.06 13.52 -12.10
CA LEU A 56 2.58 14.87 -11.87
C LEU A 56 2.91 15.38 -10.45
N GLY A 57 3.68 14.63 -9.66
CA GLY A 57 4.14 15.02 -8.33
C GLY A 57 3.11 14.81 -7.21
N ARG A 58 2.02 14.09 -7.46
CA ARG A 58 0.96 13.80 -6.49
C ARG A 58 1.25 12.51 -5.75
N VAL A 59 1.14 12.56 -4.42
CA VAL A 59 1.18 11.38 -3.58
C VAL A 59 -0.17 10.68 -3.69
N GLY A 60 -0.18 9.48 -4.27
CA GLY A 60 -1.38 8.65 -4.39
C GLY A 60 -1.60 7.74 -3.18
N GLU A 61 -2.73 7.04 -3.15
CA GLU A 61 -3.05 6.03 -2.14
C GLU A 61 -2.24 4.74 -2.39
N PRO A 62 -1.98 3.91 -1.36
CA PRO A 62 -1.38 2.60 -1.54
C PRO A 62 -2.25 1.72 -2.46
N VAL A 63 -1.60 0.79 -3.16
CA VAL A 63 -2.31 -0.17 -4.01
C VAL A 63 -2.22 -1.57 -3.42
N GLU A 64 -3.32 -2.31 -3.51
CA GLU A 64 -3.38 -3.70 -3.06
C GLU A 64 -2.54 -4.59 -3.97
N ILE A 65 -1.74 -5.48 -3.37
CA ILE A 65 -1.11 -6.57 -4.11
C ILE A 65 -2.19 -7.60 -4.41
N SER A 66 -2.77 -7.54 -5.60
CA SER A 66 -3.68 -8.57 -6.08
C SER A 66 -3.01 -9.95 -5.92
N ALA A 67 -3.56 -10.80 -5.05
CA ALA A 67 -3.06 -12.15 -4.78
C ALA A 67 -2.96 -13.07 -6.03
N ALA A 68 -3.37 -12.59 -7.21
CA ALA A 68 -3.17 -13.24 -8.50
C ALA A 68 -1.68 -13.39 -8.93
N SER A 69 -0.71 -12.78 -8.23
CA SER A 69 0.72 -12.90 -8.55
C SER A 69 1.51 -13.95 -7.74
N THR A 70 0.86 -14.81 -6.95
CA THR A 70 1.53 -15.96 -6.26
C THR A 70 1.06 -17.31 -6.80
N ALA A 71 0.85 -17.42 -8.11
CA ALA A 71 0.62 -18.69 -8.80
C ALA A 71 1.51 -18.85 -10.04
N ALA A 72 2.79 -18.53 -9.92
CA ALA A 72 3.78 -18.86 -10.94
C ALA A 72 5.12 -19.23 -10.30
N GLY A 73 5.25 -20.50 -9.91
CA GLY A 73 6.54 -21.17 -9.79
C GLY A 73 6.95 -21.54 -8.37
N VAL A 74 6.59 -22.75 -7.94
CA VAL A 74 7.57 -23.77 -7.52
C VAL A 74 6.94 -25.15 -7.52
N PRO A 75 7.27 -26.04 -8.48
CA PRO A 75 7.56 -27.41 -8.11
C PRO A 75 9.06 -27.49 -7.80
N ALA A 76 9.37 -27.70 -6.52
CA ALA A 76 10.65 -28.28 -6.12
C ALA A 76 10.74 -29.67 -6.79
N GLY A 77 11.39 -29.76 -7.94
CA GLY A 77 11.31 -30.96 -8.76
C GLY A 77 12.33 -30.98 -9.89
N GLY A 78 13.55 -31.41 -9.56
CA GLY A 78 14.37 -32.22 -10.44
C GLY A 78 15.30 -31.48 -11.39
N LEU A 79 16.58 -31.51 -11.06
CA LEU A 79 17.64 -31.65 -12.06
C LEU A 79 18.53 -32.82 -11.61
N ARG A 80 18.53 -33.87 -12.43
CA ARG A 80 19.49 -34.97 -12.41
C ARG A 80 20.78 -34.52 -13.08
#